data_AF-A0A316DHR3-F1
#
_entry.id   AF-A0A316DHR3-F1
#
_cell.length_a   1.000
_cell.length_b   1.000
_cell.length_c   1.000
_cell.angle_alpha   90.00
_cell.angle_beta   90.00
_cell.angle_gamma   90.00
#
_symmetry.space_group_name_H-M   'P 1'
#
loop_
_entity.id
_entity.type
_entity.pdbx_description
1 polymer ?
#
loop_
_entity_poly.entity_id
_entity_poly.type
_entity_poly.pdbx_seq_one_letter_code
_entity_poly.pdbx_strand_id
1 'polypeptide(L)'
;MKFKYEINSKGYLKQRESFDIEFKKAFQFGDSLAKYIKTIVGMANNRGGEIVFGINDKPRKPLGLQNNRFEDCDSLVINQFCQKYFSHEIDWGMVTVEFDGMTFGRFWVNESEIKPIVCKANYSKILREGAIYYRYRGESTEIKYPELQKLLESERQKEKEFWVKHIEKIGEVGPRHIHILDSYKGELHSTKGKILIDKDIAKQLNFIKEGEFVEKNGAPTLQLIGKITGMVDTESMPTSDELYPFRFEQLKSELGLNQYELRCILWKLNVKGDKKYHTSIQIGKTNETHKYSQKFVDSVKAVLKRYPNWLTETISEYKCK
;
A
#
# COMPACT_ATOMS: atom_id res chain seq x y z
N MET A 1 -26.24 -14.76 -5.97
CA MET A 1 -26.69 -13.85 -7.06
C MET A 1 -27.16 -14.72 -8.23
N LYS A 2 -28.33 -14.51 -8.83
CA LYS A 2 -28.93 -15.42 -9.83
C LYS A 2 -28.23 -15.31 -11.20
N PHE A 3 -28.08 -16.44 -11.89
CA PHE A 3 -27.70 -16.50 -13.31
C PHE A 3 -28.82 -15.85 -14.16
N LYS A 4 -28.58 -14.67 -14.73
CA LYS A 4 -29.62 -13.84 -15.40
C LYS A 4 -29.72 -14.07 -16.92
N TYR A 5 -29.17 -15.17 -17.43
CA TYR A 5 -29.10 -15.39 -18.87
C TYR A 5 -30.37 -16.03 -19.43
N GLU A 6 -30.75 -15.66 -20.67
CA GLU A 6 -31.95 -16.15 -21.32
C GLU A 6 -31.62 -17.17 -22.41
N ILE A 7 -32.40 -18.24 -22.49
CA ILE A 7 -32.33 -19.23 -23.56
C ILE A 7 -33.37 -18.90 -24.64
N ASN A 8 -32.98 -19.02 -25.92
CA ASN A 8 -33.90 -18.91 -27.04
C ASN A 8 -34.65 -20.24 -27.31
N SER A 9 -35.63 -20.22 -28.21
CA SER A 9 -36.40 -21.42 -28.59
C SER A 9 -35.56 -22.59 -29.15
N LYS A 10 -34.29 -22.37 -29.49
CA LYS A 10 -33.35 -23.39 -29.99
C LYS A 10 -32.41 -23.93 -28.89
N GLY A 11 -32.59 -23.53 -27.64
CA GLY A 11 -31.73 -23.97 -26.54
C GLY A 11 -30.39 -23.23 -26.45
N TYR A 12 -30.24 -22.07 -27.10
CA TYR A 12 -29.01 -21.27 -27.07
C TYR A 12 -29.17 -20.00 -26.25
N LEU A 13 -28.08 -19.58 -25.61
CA LEU A 13 -28.01 -18.29 -24.93
C LEU A 13 -28.25 -17.13 -25.91
N LYS A 14 -29.18 -16.24 -25.55
CA LYS A 14 -29.45 -15.00 -26.30
C LYS A 14 -28.32 -14.00 -26.16
N GLN A 15 -27.74 -13.90 -24.96
CA GLN A 15 -26.62 -13.02 -24.68
C GLN A 15 -25.39 -13.41 -25.52
N ARG A 16 -24.64 -12.39 -25.94
CA ARG A 16 -23.40 -12.54 -26.70
C ARG A 16 -22.25 -12.07 -25.84
N GLU A 17 -21.06 -12.57 -26.15
CA GLU A 17 -19.83 -12.04 -25.55
C GLU A 17 -19.72 -10.53 -25.83
N SER A 18 -19.23 -9.83 -24.82
CA SER A 18 -19.17 -8.37 -24.78
C SER A 18 -17.84 -7.92 -24.18
N PHE A 19 -17.79 -6.66 -23.77
CA PHE A 19 -16.65 -6.07 -23.07
C PHE A 19 -16.51 -6.56 -21.62
N ASP A 20 -17.57 -7.14 -21.08
CA ASP A 20 -17.76 -7.50 -19.67
C ASP A 20 -18.21 -8.96 -19.49
N ILE A 21 -18.44 -9.70 -20.58
CA ILE A 21 -18.86 -11.10 -20.55
C ILE A 21 -18.04 -11.92 -21.57
N GLU A 22 -17.45 -13.02 -21.10
CA GLU A 22 -16.79 -14.04 -21.93
C GLU A 22 -17.32 -15.44 -21.59
N PHE A 23 -17.50 -16.30 -22.60
CA PHE A 23 -17.99 -17.66 -22.42
C PHE A 23 -16.88 -18.69 -22.63
N LYS A 24 -16.83 -19.69 -21.75
CA LYS A 24 -15.92 -20.83 -21.86
C LYS A 24 -16.66 -22.14 -21.65
N LYS A 25 -16.25 -23.16 -22.41
CA LYS A 25 -16.82 -24.50 -22.26
C LYS A 25 -16.39 -25.17 -20.96
N ALA A 26 -15.11 -25.08 -20.61
CA ALA A 26 -14.53 -25.76 -19.45
C ALA A 26 -13.39 -24.94 -18.84
N PHE A 27 -13.18 -25.12 -17.53
CA PHE A 27 -12.05 -24.56 -16.78
C PHE A 27 -10.87 -25.53 -16.82
N GLN A 28 -9.68 -25.00 -17.07
CA GLN A 28 -8.43 -25.76 -17.17
C GLN A 28 -7.26 -24.96 -16.55
N PHE A 29 -6.35 -25.67 -15.89
CA PHE A 29 -5.12 -25.10 -15.32
C PHE A 29 -4.04 -24.84 -16.39
N GLY A 30 -2.88 -24.31 -15.96
CA GLY A 30 -1.73 -24.04 -16.83
C GLY A 30 -1.96 -22.83 -17.76
N ASP A 31 -1.61 -22.97 -19.03
CA ASP A 31 -1.75 -21.88 -20.02
C ASP A 31 -3.19 -21.39 -20.20
N SER A 32 -4.18 -22.25 -19.97
CA SER A 32 -5.59 -21.87 -19.97
C SER A 32 -5.91 -20.89 -18.82
N LEU A 33 -5.37 -21.14 -17.61
CA LEU A 33 -5.52 -20.25 -16.47
C LEU A 33 -4.91 -18.87 -16.76
N ALA A 34 -3.71 -18.83 -17.36
CA ALA A 34 -3.08 -17.58 -17.77
C ALA A 34 -3.93 -16.78 -18.78
N LYS A 35 -4.63 -17.46 -19.70
CA LYS A 35 -5.58 -16.81 -20.63
C LYS A 35 -6.81 -16.27 -19.91
N TYR A 36 -7.36 -17.00 -18.94
CA TYR A 36 -8.49 -16.53 -18.15
C TYR A 36 -8.10 -15.29 -17.33
N ILE A 37 -6.95 -15.32 -16.65
CA ILE A 37 -6.44 -14.20 -15.87
C ILE A 37 -6.15 -13.00 -16.77
N LYS A 38 -5.59 -13.20 -17.97
CA LYS A 38 -5.43 -12.14 -18.98
C LYS A 38 -6.76 -11.47 -19.32
N THR A 39 -7.83 -12.24 -19.53
CA THR A 39 -9.17 -11.69 -19.77
C THR A 39 -9.69 -10.94 -18.55
N ILE A 40 -9.56 -11.51 -17.35
CA ILE A 40 -10.00 -10.91 -16.08
C ILE A 40 -9.30 -9.56 -15.85
N VAL A 41 -7.98 -9.50 -16.00
CA VAL A 41 -7.22 -8.24 -15.93
C VAL A 41 -7.68 -7.26 -17.01
N GLY A 42 -7.93 -7.75 -18.23
CA GLY A 42 -8.45 -6.93 -19.31
C GLY A 42 -9.83 -6.32 -19.03
N MET A 43 -10.69 -7.04 -18.32
CA MET A 43 -11.99 -6.56 -17.84
C MET A 43 -11.82 -5.55 -16.69
N ALA A 44 -10.92 -5.82 -15.74
CA ALA A 44 -10.62 -4.93 -14.61
C ALA A 44 -10.05 -3.57 -15.06
N ASN A 45 -9.19 -3.56 -16.09
CA ASN A 45 -8.68 -2.34 -16.73
C ASN A 45 -9.76 -1.57 -17.51
N ASN A 46 -10.90 -2.18 -17.78
CA ASN A 46 -12.05 -1.56 -18.43
C ASN A 46 -13.08 -1.14 -17.37
N ARG A 47 -14.08 -1.98 -17.11
CA ARG A 47 -15.26 -1.70 -16.27
C ARG A 47 -15.70 -2.87 -15.40
N GLY A 48 -14.79 -3.83 -15.18
CA GLY A 48 -15.12 -5.12 -14.59
C GLY A 48 -15.86 -6.05 -15.57
N GLY A 49 -16.16 -7.26 -15.10
CA GLY A 49 -16.84 -8.27 -15.92
C GLY A 49 -16.73 -9.68 -15.37
N GLU A 50 -17.06 -10.66 -16.19
CA GLU A 50 -17.03 -12.07 -15.83
C GLU A 50 -16.75 -13.02 -17.00
N ILE A 51 -16.12 -14.14 -16.66
CA ILE A 51 -16.03 -15.33 -17.50
C ILE A 51 -17.01 -16.36 -16.94
N VAL A 52 -17.91 -16.85 -17.80
CA VAL A 52 -18.86 -17.89 -17.46
C VAL A 52 -18.45 -19.21 -18.12
N PHE A 53 -18.21 -20.21 -17.28
CA PHE A 53 -17.81 -21.57 -17.64
C PHE A 53 -19.03 -22.51 -17.73
N GLY A 54 -18.97 -23.48 -18.64
CA GLY A 54 -20.07 -24.42 -18.92
C GLY A 54 -20.91 -24.05 -20.14
N ILE A 55 -20.41 -23.15 -20.99
CA ILE A 55 -21.10 -22.68 -22.20
C ILE A 55 -20.25 -23.00 -23.42
N ASN A 56 -20.81 -23.73 -24.38
CA ASN A 56 -20.13 -24.01 -25.64
C ASN A 56 -20.02 -22.72 -26.49
N ASP A 57 -18.95 -22.56 -27.29
CA ASP A 57 -18.76 -21.35 -28.10
C ASP A 57 -19.72 -21.31 -29.30
N LYS A 58 -19.72 -22.38 -30.12
CA LYS A 58 -20.52 -22.47 -31.34
C LYS A 58 -21.19 -23.85 -31.48
N PRO A 59 -22.54 -23.95 -31.37
CA PRO A 59 -23.46 -22.91 -30.92
C PRO A 59 -23.35 -22.65 -29.40
N ARG A 60 -23.83 -21.49 -28.95
CA ARG A 60 -23.86 -21.03 -27.54
C ARG A 60 -24.80 -21.83 -26.66
N LYS A 61 -24.54 -23.13 -26.54
CA LYS A 61 -25.36 -24.08 -25.82
C LYS A 61 -24.90 -24.14 -24.35
N PRO A 62 -25.80 -23.98 -23.38
CA PRO A 62 -25.52 -24.28 -21.98
C PRO A 62 -25.28 -25.78 -21.83
N LEU A 63 -24.14 -26.16 -21.27
CA LEU A 63 -23.75 -27.55 -20.99
C LEU A 63 -23.54 -27.82 -19.50
N GLY A 64 -23.29 -26.76 -18.72
CA GLY A 64 -22.82 -26.87 -17.34
C GLY A 64 -21.36 -27.31 -17.24
N LEU A 65 -20.82 -27.24 -16.04
CA LEU A 65 -19.50 -27.76 -15.69
C LEU A 65 -19.50 -29.29 -15.85
N GLN A 66 -18.47 -29.80 -16.53
CA GLN A 66 -18.34 -31.24 -16.81
C GLN A 66 -17.46 -31.97 -15.78
N ASN A 67 -16.86 -31.22 -14.86
CA ASN A 67 -15.98 -31.70 -13.81
C ASN A 67 -15.85 -30.62 -12.71
N ASN A 68 -15.24 -31.02 -11.59
CA ASN A 68 -15.14 -30.18 -10.40
C ASN A 68 -13.91 -29.26 -10.41
N ARG A 69 -13.12 -29.21 -11.50
CA ARG A 69 -11.86 -28.42 -11.52
C ARG A 69 -12.06 -26.94 -11.24
N PHE A 70 -13.23 -26.39 -11.57
CA PHE A 70 -13.56 -25.00 -11.25
C PHE A 70 -13.81 -24.82 -9.75
N GLU A 71 -14.49 -25.78 -9.12
CA GLU A 71 -14.81 -25.80 -7.68
C GLU A 71 -13.56 -26.09 -6.84
N ASP A 72 -12.72 -27.02 -7.29
CA ASP A 72 -11.47 -27.44 -6.65
C ASP A 72 -10.33 -26.43 -6.86
N CYS A 73 -10.56 -25.34 -7.60
CA CYS A 73 -9.54 -24.34 -7.86
C CYS A 73 -9.26 -23.51 -6.60
N ASP A 74 -8.12 -23.75 -5.96
CA ASP A 74 -7.68 -22.96 -4.82
C ASP A 74 -7.43 -21.50 -5.23
N SER A 75 -8.12 -20.58 -4.55
CA SER A 75 -7.98 -19.14 -4.72
C SER A 75 -6.54 -18.64 -4.55
N LEU A 76 -5.74 -19.31 -3.72
CA LEU A 76 -4.34 -18.99 -3.50
C LEU A 76 -3.52 -19.09 -4.79
N VAL A 77 -3.82 -20.06 -5.66
CA VAL A 77 -3.11 -20.24 -6.94
C VAL A 77 -3.33 -19.03 -7.84
N ILE A 78 -4.57 -18.52 -7.89
CA ILE A 78 -4.92 -17.34 -8.68
C ILE A 78 -4.28 -16.09 -8.08
N ASN A 79 -4.35 -15.92 -6.76
CA ASN A 79 -3.74 -14.78 -6.06
C ASN A 79 -2.23 -14.73 -6.27
N GLN A 80 -1.52 -15.85 -6.11
CA GLN A 80 -0.08 -15.95 -6.36
C GLN A 80 0.25 -15.66 -7.83
N PHE A 81 -0.56 -16.15 -8.77
CA PHE A 81 -0.37 -15.87 -10.18
C PHE A 81 -0.56 -14.37 -10.46
N CYS A 82 -1.63 -13.75 -9.96
CA CYS A 82 -1.91 -12.33 -10.13
C CYS A 82 -0.79 -11.47 -9.52
N GLN A 83 -0.38 -11.76 -8.28
CA GLN A 83 0.69 -11.05 -7.59
C GLN A 83 2.03 -11.18 -8.32
N LYS A 84 2.33 -12.34 -8.90
CA LYS A 84 3.57 -12.56 -9.66
C LYS A 84 3.59 -11.76 -10.96
N TYR A 85 2.49 -11.75 -11.71
CA TYR A 85 2.48 -11.23 -13.08
C TYR A 85 1.88 -9.82 -13.25
N PHE A 86 1.18 -9.25 -12.27
CA PHE A 86 0.48 -7.95 -12.43
C PHE A 86 0.80 -6.93 -11.34
N SER A 87 0.71 -5.64 -11.69
CA SER A 87 1.20 -4.51 -10.88
C SER A 87 0.35 -4.17 -9.66
N HIS A 88 -0.95 -4.43 -9.71
CA HIS A 88 -1.90 -4.09 -8.65
C HIS A 88 -2.66 -5.33 -8.22
N GLU A 89 -3.17 -5.28 -6.99
CA GLU A 89 -4.18 -6.24 -6.54
C GLU A 89 -5.46 -6.04 -7.36
N ILE A 90 -6.19 -7.14 -7.53
CA ILE A 90 -7.41 -7.17 -8.35
C ILE A 90 -8.47 -7.79 -7.47
N ASP A 91 -9.63 -7.13 -7.38
CA ASP A 91 -10.78 -7.67 -6.67
C ASP A 91 -11.57 -8.60 -7.59
N TRP A 92 -11.49 -9.91 -7.30
CA TRP A 92 -12.07 -10.96 -8.09
C TRP A 92 -12.71 -12.03 -7.21
N GLY A 93 -13.61 -12.82 -7.79
CA GLY A 93 -14.15 -13.99 -7.12
C GLY A 93 -14.56 -15.10 -8.08
N MET A 94 -14.61 -16.32 -7.55
CA MET A 94 -15.13 -17.49 -8.24
C MET A 94 -16.30 -18.06 -7.46
N VAL A 95 -17.42 -18.27 -8.14
CA VAL A 95 -18.62 -18.87 -7.56
C VAL A 95 -19.28 -19.81 -8.56
N THR A 96 -19.92 -20.85 -8.08
CA THR A 96 -20.83 -21.66 -8.91
C THR A 96 -22.24 -21.10 -8.86
N VAL A 97 -22.97 -21.25 -9.95
CA VAL A 97 -24.35 -20.79 -10.11
C VAL A 97 -25.16 -21.85 -10.83
N GLU A 98 -26.32 -22.20 -10.26
CA GLU A 98 -27.24 -23.14 -10.87
C GLU A 98 -28.21 -22.43 -11.83
N PHE A 99 -28.47 -23.07 -12.96
CA PHE A 99 -29.44 -22.64 -13.95
C PHE A 99 -29.96 -23.83 -14.75
N ASP A 100 -31.28 -23.98 -14.80
CA ASP A 100 -31.96 -25.07 -15.52
C ASP A 100 -31.42 -26.48 -15.16
N GLY A 101 -31.18 -26.71 -13.86
CA GLY A 101 -30.64 -27.97 -13.34
C GLY A 101 -29.16 -28.23 -13.66
N MET A 102 -28.47 -27.28 -14.27
CA MET A 102 -27.03 -27.34 -14.57
C MET A 102 -26.24 -26.36 -13.71
N THR A 103 -25.03 -26.76 -13.31
CA THR A 103 -24.09 -25.91 -12.56
C THR A 103 -23.13 -25.21 -13.52
N PHE A 104 -22.96 -23.89 -13.39
CA PHE A 104 -22.02 -23.07 -14.16
C PHE A 104 -20.98 -22.43 -13.25
N GLY A 105 -19.77 -22.24 -13.75
CA GLY A 105 -18.71 -21.53 -13.03
C GLY A 105 -18.69 -20.06 -13.42
N ARG A 106 -18.65 -19.15 -12.46
CA ARG A 106 -18.56 -17.71 -12.68
C ARG A 106 -17.27 -17.18 -12.07
N PHE A 107 -16.34 -16.73 -12.92
CA PHE A 107 -15.13 -16.03 -12.51
C PHE A 107 -15.31 -14.55 -12.83
N TRP A 108 -15.53 -13.72 -11.82
CA TRP A 108 -15.84 -12.31 -11.97
C TRP A 108 -14.73 -11.42 -11.41
N VAL A 109 -14.74 -10.16 -11.84
CA VAL A 109 -13.79 -9.13 -11.41
C VAL A 109 -14.45 -7.77 -11.40
N ASN A 110 -14.14 -6.96 -10.39
CA ASN A 110 -14.57 -5.57 -10.33
C ASN A 110 -13.69 -4.67 -11.20
N GLU A 111 -14.20 -3.49 -11.55
CA GLU A 111 -13.35 -2.45 -12.13
C GLU A 111 -12.23 -2.11 -11.16
N SER A 112 -11.00 -2.03 -11.64
CA SER A 112 -9.87 -1.68 -10.78
C SER A 112 -9.98 -0.23 -10.35
N GLU A 113 -9.82 0.03 -9.05
CA GLU A 113 -9.75 1.39 -8.51
C GLU A 113 -8.51 2.12 -9.03
N ILE A 114 -7.39 1.39 -9.14
CA ILE A 114 -6.10 1.90 -9.61
C ILE A 114 -5.84 1.31 -10.99
N LYS A 115 -5.76 2.18 -12.01
CA LYS A 115 -5.48 1.80 -13.40
C LYS A 115 -4.28 2.57 -13.96
N PRO A 116 -3.55 1.99 -14.93
CA PRO A 116 -3.72 0.66 -15.49
C PRO A 116 -3.05 -0.43 -14.64
N ILE A 117 -3.62 -1.63 -14.63
CA ILE A 117 -2.95 -2.87 -14.22
C ILE A 117 -1.99 -3.27 -15.34
N VAL A 118 -0.69 -3.28 -15.04
CA VAL A 118 0.40 -3.58 -15.98
C VAL A 118 0.95 -4.98 -15.71
N CYS A 119 1.27 -5.72 -16.77
CA CYS A 119 1.95 -7.00 -16.68
C CYS A 119 3.45 -6.80 -16.34
N LYS A 120 3.90 -7.36 -15.22
CA LYS A 120 5.27 -7.19 -14.67
C LYS A 120 6.29 -8.19 -15.22
N ALA A 121 5.85 -9.31 -15.78
CA ALA A 121 6.74 -10.36 -16.23
C ALA A 121 6.13 -11.13 -17.41
N ASN A 122 6.99 -11.72 -18.22
CA ASN A 122 6.55 -12.60 -19.31
C ASN A 122 6.02 -13.94 -18.77
N TYR A 123 4.98 -14.47 -19.41
CA TYR A 123 4.52 -15.85 -19.20
C TYR A 123 4.20 -16.49 -20.55
N SER A 124 5.01 -17.48 -20.94
CA SER A 124 4.87 -18.16 -22.22
C SER A 124 4.78 -17.14 -23.37
N LYS A 125 3.91 -17.40 -24.37
CA LYS A 125 3.52 -16.44 -25.42
C LYS A 125 2.21 -15.70 -25.10
N ILE A 126 1.73 -15.78 -23.86
CA ILE A 126 0.40 -15.30 -23.46
C ILE A 126 0.48 -13.93 -22.80
N LEU A 127 1.42 -13.79 -21.85
CA LEU A 127 1.69 -12.56 -21.12
C LEU A 127 3.04 -11.99 -21.52
N ARG A 128 3.09 -10.68 -21.74
CA ARG A 128 4.25 -9.90 -22.13
C ARG A 128 4.49 -8.83 -21.08
N GLU A 129 5.72 -8.72 -20.62
CA GLU A 129 6.14 -7.67 -19.70
C GLU A 129 5.91 -6.27 -20.28
N GLY A 130 5.41 -5.36 -19.43
CA GLY A 130 5.02 -4.00 -19.79
C GLY A 130 3.69 -3.89 -20.55
N ALA A 131 3.05 -5.01 -20.92
CA ALA A 131 1.76 -4.96 -21.59
C ALA A 131 0.64 -4.58 -20.62
N ILE A 132 -0.29 -3.77 -21.10
CA ILE A 132 -1.58 -3.51 -20.46
C ILE A 132 -2.62 -4.28 -21.25
N TYR A 133 -3.32 -5.21 -20.61
CA TYR A 133 -4.40 -5.95 -21.26
C TYR A 133 -5.73 -5.21 -21.12
N TYR A 134 -6.54 -5.29 -22.16
CA TYR A 134 -7.84 -4.64 -22.23
C TYR A 134 -8.85 -5.56 -22.92
N ARG A 135 -10.06 -5.66 -22.36
CA ARG A 135 -11.15 -6.43 -22.96
C ARG A 135 -11.92 -5.57 -23.95
N TYR A 136 -11.76 -5.89 -25.22
CA TYR A 136 -12.62 -5.43 -26.30
C TYR A 136 -13.81 -6.39 -26.47
N ARG A 137 -14.76 -6.02 -27.32
CA ARG A 137 -15.93 -6.86 -27.60
C ARG A 137 -15.49 -8.21 -28.20
N GLY A 138 -15.56 -9.28 -27.41
CA GLY A 138 -15.23 -10.63 -27.88
C GLY A 138 -13.75 -11.02 -27.79
N GLU A 139 -12.82 -10.09 -27.50
CA GLU A 139 -11.39 -10.42 -27.39
C GLU A 139 -10.63 -9.62 -26.33
N SER A 140 -9.61 -10.24 -25.74
CA SER A 140 -8.72 -9.64 -24.75
C SER A 140 -7.31 -9.50 -25.34
N THR A 141 -6.91 -8.29 -25.66
CA THR A 141 -5.65 -7.98 -26.34
C THR A 141 -4.89 -6.88 -25.59
N GLU A 142 -3.71 -6.51 -26.09
CA GLU A 142 -3.02 -5.33 -25.56
C GLU A 142 -3.82 -4.08 -25.86
N ILE A 143 -3.88 -3.17 -24.90
CA ILE A 143 -4.65 -1.94 -25.00
C ILE A 143 -4.17 -1.12 -26.21
N LYS A 144 -5.12 -0.62 -27.00
CA LYS A 144 -4.84 0.27 -28.11
C LYS A 144 -4.77 1.71 -27.61
N TYR A 145 -4.10 2.54 -28.41
CA TYR A 145 -3.85 3.94 -28.07
C TYR A 145 -5.11 4.72 -27.62
N PRO A 146 -6.28 4.63 -28.29
CA PRO A 146 -7.45 5.43 -27.88
C PRO A 146 -7.94 5.08 -26.46
N GLU A 147 -8.03 3.80 -26.13
CA GLU A 147 -8.44 3.35 -24.80
C GLU A 147 -7.38 3.70 -23.75
N LEU A 148 -6.10 3.56 -24.09
CA LEU A 148 -5.00 3.92 -23.19
C LEU A 148 -5.01 5.41 -22.88
N GLN A 149 -5.14 6.27 -23.90
CA GLN A 149 -5.21 7.72 -23.72
C GLN A 149 -6.39 8.10 -22.81
N LYS A 150 -7.57 7.52 -23.07
CA LYS A 150 -8.77 7.76 -22.26
C LYS A 150 -8.59 7.30 -20.82
N LEU A 151 -8.00 6.11 -20.62
CA LEU A 151 -7.72 5.56 -19.30
C LEU A 151 -6.79 6.49 -18.52
N LEU A 152 -5.66 6.89 -19.11
CA LEU A 152 -4.69 7.76 -18.45
C LEU A 152 -5.27 9.15 -18.12
N GLU A 153 -6.09 9.73 -19.00
CA GLU A 153 -6.74 11.00 -18.70
C GLU A 153 -7.77 10.85 -17.58
N SER A 154 -8.53 9.75 -17.56
CA SER A 154 -9.51 9.50 -16.50
C SER A 154 -8.86 9.36 -15.12
N GLU A 155 -7.70 8.70 -15.03
CA GLU A 155 -6.96 8.56 -13.78
C GLU A 155 -6.37 9.89 -13.32
N ARG A 156 -5.82 10.69 -14.26
CA ARG A 156 -5.39 12.06 -13.96
C ARG A 156 -6.54 12.94 -13.48
N GLN A 157 -7.72 12.79 -14.08
CA GLN A 157 -8.89 13.57 -13.72
C GLN A 157 -9.41 13.19 -12.33
N LYS A 158 -9.45 11.89 -12.00
CA LYS A 158 -9.77 11.42 -10.63
C LYS A 158 -8.83 12.05 -9.60
N GLU A 159 -7.53 12.04 -9.86
CA GLU A 159 -6.54 12.64 -8.96
C GLU A 159 -6.75 14.16 -8.82
N LYS A 160 -6.99 14.88 -9.93
CA LYS A 160 -7.32 16.31 -9.90
C LYS A 160 -8.57 16.59 -9.07
N GLU A 161 -9.64 15.84 -9.28
CA GLU A 161 -10.90 16.00 -8.54
C GLU A 161 -10.72 15.72 -7.05
N PHE A 162 -9.92 14.71 -6.70
CA PHE A 162 -9.56 14.43 -5.32
C PHE A 162 -8.83 15.62 -4.69
N TRP A 163 -7.83 16.19 -5.37
CA TRP A 163 -7.13 17.39 -4.90
C TRP A 163 -8.03 18.62 -4.78
N VAL A 164 -8.91 18.84 -5.76
CA VAL A 164 -9.87 19.96 -5.74
C VAL A 164 -10.78 19.85 -4.52
N LYS A 165 -11.36 18.68 -4.24
CA LYS A 165 -12.20 18.46 -3.05
C LYS A 165 -11.44 18.75 -1.75
N HIS A 166 -10.17 18.36 -1.66
CA HIS A 166 -9.33 18.66 -0.50
C HIS A 166 -9.09 20.16 -0.37
N ILE A 167 -8.78 20.87 -1.45
CA ILE A 167 -8.55 22.31 -1.47
C ILE A 167 -9.84 23.09 -1.15
N GLU A 168 -10.98 22.67 -1.68
CA GLU A 168 -12.29 23.23 -1.35
C GLU A 168 -12.57 23.09 0.14
N LYS A 169 -12.34 21.89 0.69
CA LYS A 169 -12.50 21.67 2.12
C LYS A 169 -11.54 22.55 2.92
N ILE A 170 -10.34 22.79 2.40
CA ILE A 170 -9.38 23.69 2.99
C ILE A 170 -9.86 25.14 3.00
N GLY A 171 -10.47 25.59 1.91
CA GLY A 171 -11.09 26.91 1.80
C GLY A 171 -12.25 27.10 2.76
N GLU A 172 -13.15 26.12 2.87
CA GLU A 172 -14.32 26.14 3.76
C GLU A 172 -13.93 26.26 5.25
N VAL A 173 -13.01 25.41 5.70
CA VAL A 173 -12.55 25.37 7.10
C VAL A 173 -11.59 26.53 7.39
N GLY A 174 -10.92 27.03 6.35
CA GLY A 174 -9.85 27.99 6.41
C GLY A 174 -8.50 27.30 6.69
N PRO A 175 -7.44 27.62 5.95
CA PRO A 175 -6.16 26.90 6.03
C PRO A 175 -5.50 26.99 7.42
N ARG A 176 -5.88 27.97 8.25
CA ARG A 176 -5.37 28.12 9.62
C ARG A 176 -5.93 27.09 10.61
N HIS A 177 -7.10 26.51 10.32
CA HIS A 177 -7.80 25.58 11.20
C HIS A 177 -7.63 24.11 10.78
N ILE A 178 -6.72 23.84 9.84
CA ILE A 178 -6.49 22.50 9.30
C ILE A 178 -5.20 21.94 9.86
N HIS A 179 -5.27 20.67 10.22
CA HIS A 179 -4.17 19.92 10.75
C HIS A 179 -3.97 18.66 9.90
N ILE A 180 -2.76 18.46 9.39
CA ILE A 180 -2.41 17.31 8.57
C ILE A 180 -1.84 16.24 9.48
N LEU A 181 -2.47 15.07 9.53
CA LEU A 181 -1.99 13.94 10.31
C LEU A 181 -1.10 13.04 9.44
N ASP A 182 0.20 13.02 9.71
CA ASP A 182 1.14 12.03 9.20
C ASP A 182 1.02 10.77 10.08
N SER A 183 0.17 9.85 9.64
CA SER A 183 -0.08 8.57 10.31
C SER A 183 1.15 7.64 10.35
N TYR A 184 2.12 7.83 9.45
CA TYR A 184 3.36 7.03 9.42
C TYR A 184 4.31 7.43 10.53
N LYS A 185 4.40 8.74 10.80
CA LYS A 185 5.25 9.28 11.87
C LYS A 185 4.50 9.49 13.18
N GLY A 186 3.17 9.44 13.16
CA GLY A 186 2.33 9.86 14.29
C GLY A 186 2.45 11.36 14.55
N GLU A 187 2.68 12.17 13.52
CA GLU A 187 2.85 13.63 13.63
C GLU A 187 1.58 14.34 13.16
N LEU A 188 1.00 15.21 13.99
CA LEU A 188 -0.03 16.15 13.58
C LEU A 188 0.63 17.49 13.25
N HIS A 189 0.62 17.86 11.98
CA HIS A 189 1.13 19.12 11.47
C HIS A 189 0.05 20.18 11.53
N SER A 190 0.26 21.19 12.37
CA SER A 190 -0.57 22.38 12.49
C SER A 190 0.15 23.59 11.89
N THR A 191 -0.60 24.65 11.60
CA THR A 191 -0.03 25.95 11.23
C THR A 191 0.88 26.55 12.31
N LYS A 192 0.73 26.11 13.57
CA LYS A 192 1.55 26.53 14.71
C LYS A 192 2.75 25.63 15.01
N GLY A 193 2.95 24.55 14.24
CA GLY A 193 4.05 23.61 14.44
C GLY A 193 3.63 22.15 14.37
N LYS A 194 4.50 21.25 14.79
CA LYS A 194 4.26 19.81 14.79
C LYS A 194 3.91 19.34 16.20
N ILE A 195 2.84 18.57 16.31
CA ILE A 195 2.44 17.90 17.54
C ILE A 195 2.72 16.40 17.33
N LEU A 196 3.55 15.80 18.17
CA LEU A 196 3.73 14.35 18.19
C LEU A 196 2.55 13.73 18.93
N ILE A 197 1.84 12.81 18.28
CA ILE A 197 0.76 12.06 18.91
C ILE A 197 1.37 10.84 19.59
N ASP A 198 1.07 10.68 20.88
CA ASP A 198 1.47 9.49 21.63
C ASP A 198 0.94 8.22 20.95
N LYS A 199 1.77 7.17 20.90
CA LYS A 199 1.43 5.90 20.24
C LYS A 199 0.17 5.26 20.80
N ASP A 200 -0.14 5.45 22.08
CA ASP A 200 -1.33 4.87 22.69
C ASP A 200 -2.60 5.64 22.33
N ILE A 201 -2.51 6.95 22.09
CA ILE A 201 -3.61 7.75 21.53
C ILE A 201 -3.78 7.43 20.03
N ALA A 202 -2.67 7.28 19.30
CA ALA A 202 -2.71 6.90 17.88
C ALA A 202 -3.40 5.55 17.64
N LYS A 203 -3.24 4.58 18.56
CA LYS A 203 -3.94 3.28 18.51
C LYS A 203 -5.45 3.39 18.75
N GLN A 204 -5.91 4.44 19.43
CA GLN A 204 -7.33 4.68 19.69
C GLN A 204 -8.03 5.45 18.56
N LEU A 205 -7.27 6.04 17.64
CA LEU A 205 -7.79 6.63 16.41
C LEU A 205 -8.14 5.51 15.44
N ASN A 206 -9.41 5.09 15.42
CA ASN A 206 -9.91 4.18 14.39
C ASN A 206 -10.02 4.93 13.05
N PHE A 207 -9.06 4.69 12.16
CA PHE A 207 -9.08 5.21 10.80
C PHE A 207 -9.98 4.35 9.92
N ILE A 208 -11.17 4.82 9.59
CA ILE A 208 -11.98 4.22 8.52
C ILE A 208 -11.45 4.76 7.20
N LYS A 209 -10.91 3.89 6.34
CA LYS A 209 -10.52 4.24 4.97
C LYS A 209 -11.78 4.52 4.15
N GLU A 210 -11.71 5.50 3.24
CA GLU A 210 -12.83 5.95 2.39
C GLU A 210 -13.58 4.83 1.62
N GLY A 211 -13.03 3.62 1.50
CA GLY A 211 -13.64 2.50 0.78
C GLY A 211 -14.70 1.68 1.54
N GLU A 212 -14.88 1.86 2.86
CA GLU A 212 -15.82 1.05 3.67
C GLU A 212 -17.13 1.78 4.06
N PHE A 213 -17.67 2.65 3.20
CA PHE A 213 -18.96 3.27 3.47
C PHE A 213 -20.11 2.43 2.89
N VAL A 214 -20.81 1.68 3.76
CA VAL A 214 -22.14 1.17 3.46
C VAL A 214 -23.14 2.31 3.69
N GLU A 215 -23.62 2.90 2.60
CA GLU A 215 -24.67 3.91 2.64
C GLU A 215 -25.94 3.36 3.30
N LYS A 216 -26.27 3.90 4.48
CA LYS A 216 -27.62 3.84 5.02
C LYS A 216 -28.12 5.27 5.25
N ASN A 217 -28.89 5.77 4.28
CA ASN A 217 -29.83 6.88 4.36
C ASN A 217 -29.48 8.01 5.36
N GLY A 218 -28.51 8.84 5.00
CA GLY A 218 -28.21 10.09 5.71
C GLY A 218 -26.87 10.68 5.26
N ALA A 219 -26.74 12.01 5.31
CA ALA A 219 -25.47 12.70 5.03
C ALA A 219 -24.36 12.13 5.93
N PRO A 220 -23.17 11.80 5.36
CA PRO A 220 -22.09 11.16 6.11
C PRO A 220 -21.61 12.11 7.20
N THR A 221 -22.03 11.85 8.44
CA THR A 221 -21.63 12.65 9.59
C THR A 221 -20.68 11.79 10.41
N LEU A 222 -19.39 12.13 10.39
CA LEU A 222 -18.40 11.54 11.29
C LEU A 222 -18.75 11.96 12.73
N GLN A 223 -19.04 11.01 13.61
CA GLN A 223 -19.22 11.27 15.03
C GLN A 223 -17.98 10.79 15.78
N LEU A 224 -17.15 11.74 16.24
CA LEU A 224 -16.01 11.47 17.10
C LEU A 224 -16.52 11.28 18.54
N ILE A 225 -16.49 10.06 19.06
CA ILE A 225 -16.68 9.80 20.50
C ILE A 225 -15.35 9.34 21.07
N GLY A 226 -14.56 10.30 21.54
CA GLY A 226 -13.32 10.07 22.27
C GLY A 226 -13.19 11.13 23.35
N LYS A 227 -13.05 10.71 24.62
CA LYS A 227 -12.82 11.62 25.73
C LYS A 227 -11.33 11.98 25.74
N ILE A 228 -10.96 13.11 25.12
CA ILE A 228 -9.59 13.63 25.19
C ILE A 228 -9.39 14.22 26.60
N THR A 229 -8.95 13.40 27.54
CA THR A 229 -8.41 13.87 28.83
C THR A 229 -6.91 14.04 28.70
N GLY A 230 -6.50 15.25 28.35
CA GLY A 230 -5.09 15.62 28.31
C GLY A 230 -4.84 16.75 27.31
N MET A 231 -5.05 17.99 27.74
CA MET A 231 -4.28 19.08 27.14
C MET A 231 -2.85 18.92 27.68
N VAL A 232 -1.90 18.55 26.84
CA VAL A 232 -0.49 18.80 27.15
C VAL A 232 -0.25 20.24 26.75
N ASP A 233 -0.25 21.14 27.73
CA ASP A 233 0.14 22.52 27.55
C ASP A 233 1.53 22.59 26.90
N THR A 234 1.63 23.30 25.79
CA THR A 234 2.87 23.54 25.05
C THR A 234 3.75 24.60 25.71
N GLU A 235 3.95 24.56 27.02
CA GLU A 235 4.95 25.41 27.69
C GLU A 235 6.17 24.66 28.25
N SER A 236 6.22 23.33 28.20
CA SER A 236 7.47 22.60 28.46
C SER A 236 8.05 22.07 27.15
N MET A 237 8.85 22.89 26.46
CA MET A 237 9.88 22.28 25.60
C MET A 237 10.73 21.37 26.49
N PRO A 238 10.96 20.09 26.13
CA PRO A 238 11.86 19.26 26.89
C PRO A 238 13.22 19.96 26.91
N THR A 239 13.73 20.20 28.10
CA THR A 239 14.97 20.97 28.27
C THR A 239 16.12 20.26 27.55
N SER A 240 17.17 20.99 27.17
CA SER A 240 18.34 20.36 26.52
C SER A 240 18.95 19.24 27.37
N ASP A 241 18.73 19.23 28.69
CA ASP A 241 19.16 18.17 29.60
C ASP A 241 18.30 16.90 29.49
N GLU A 242 17.03 17.00 29.12
CA GLU A 242 16.16 15.83 28.88
C GLU A 242 16.47 15.16 27.54
N LEU A 243 16.75 15.95 26.49
CA LEU A 243 17.06 15.43 25.16
C LEU A 243 18.52 14.93 25.03
N TYR A 244 19.45 15.55 25.74
CA TYR A 244 20.88 15.24 25.70
C TYR A 244 21.45 15.14 27.13
N PRO A 245 21.10 14.08 27.87
CA PRO A 245 21.42 13.99 29.30
C PRO A 245 22.90 13.78 29.60
N PHE A 246 23.71 13.39 28.61
CA PHE A 246 25.10 13.02 28.86
C PHE A 246 26.08 14.11 28.44
N ARG A 247 26.89 14.59 29.39
CA ARG A 247 28.16 15.27 29.10
C ARG A 247 29.26 14.25 28.85
N PHE A 248 30.40 14.70 28.33
CA PHE A 248 31.53 13.84 27.99
C PHE A 248 31.93 12.85 29.11
N GLU A 249 32.02 13.31 30.36
CA GLU A 249 32.39 12.46 31.51
C GLU A 249 31.32 11.42 31.88
N GLN A 250 30.04 11.77 31.72
CA GLN A 250 28.93 10.85 31.97
C GLN A 250 28.84 9.80 30.87
N LEU A 251 29.03 10.22 29.61
CA LEU A 251 29.09 9.33 28.46
C LEU A 251 30.25 8.32 28.57
N LYS A 252 31.41 8.78 29.03
CA LYS A 252 32.58 7.95 29.34
C LYS A 252 32.23 6.85 30.35
N SER A 253 31.58 7.25 31.44
CA SER A 253 31.19 6.33 32.52
C SER A 253 30.10 5.34 32.07
N GLU A 254 29.10 5.81 31.33
CA GLU A 254 27.96 5.02 30.86
C GLU A 254 28.34 3.97 29.80
N LEU A 255 29.37 4.26 29.00
CA LEU A 255 29.91 3.33 28.01
C LEU A 255 31.05 2.47 28.56
N GLY A 256 31.54 2.73 29.77
CA GLY A 256 32.67 2.01 30.37
C GLY A 256 33.98 2.19 29.59
N LEU A 257 34.18 3.35 28.95
CA LEU A 257 35.34 3.64 28.09
C LEU A 257 36.33 4.58 28.78
N ASN A 258 37.58 4.60 28.31
CA ASN A 258 38.52 5.65 28.69
C ASN A 258 38.36 6.91 27.81
N GLN A 259 39.00 8.02 28.21
CA GLN A 259 38.89 9.30 27.53
C GLN A 259 39.37 9.26 26.08
N TYR A 260 40.40 8.45 25.79
CA TYR A 260 40.98 8.33 24.46
C TYR A 260 40.06 7.54 23.53
N GLU A 261 39.55 6.40 23.99
CA GLU A 261 38.57 5.57 23.30
C GLU A 261 37.31 6.35 22.91
N LEU A 262 36.76 7.12 23.86
CA LEU A 262 35.57 7.92 23.59
C LEU A 262 35.83 8.98 22.50
N ARG A 263 37.02 9.60 22.48
CA ARG A 263 37.41 10.54 21.42
C ARG A 263 37.50 9.86 20.05
N CYS A 264 38.08 8.66 19.98
CA CYS A 264 38.15 7.89 18.73
C CYS A 264 36.75 7.55 18.18
N ILE A 265 35.82 7.14 19.05
CA ILE A 265 34.45 6.80 18.66
C ILE A 265 33.69 8.05 18.16
N LEU A 266 33.77 9.16 18.90
CA LEU A 266 33.11 10.41 18.51
C LEU A 266 33.60 10.92 17.15
N TRP A 267 34.90 10.74 16.88
CA TRP A 267 35.52 11.05 15.59
C TRP A 267 35.02 10.12 14.47
N LYS A 268 35.13 8.80 14.67
CA LYS A 268 34.79 7.79 13.65
C LYS A 268 33.34 7.87 13.22
N LEU A 269 32.43 8.16 14.17
CA LEU A 269 30.99 8.27 13.93
C LEU A 269 30.55 9.69 13.50
N ASN A 270 31.48 10.64 13.39
CA ASN A 270 31.22 12.03 13.00
C ASN A 270 30.04 12.67 13.74
N VAL A 271 30.03 12.53 15.07
CA VAL A 271 28.85 12.80 15.91
C VAL A 271 28.63 14.30 16.13
N LYS A 272 29.70 15.12 16.03
CA LYS A 272 29.62 16.56 16.29
C LYS A 272 28.74 17.24 15.23
N GLY A 273 27.66 17.87 15.67
CA GLY A 273 26.68 18.57 14.82
C GLY A 273 25.50 17.71 14.36
N ASP A 274 25.52 16.39 14.60
CA ASP A 274 24.38 15.52 14.31
C ASP A 274 23.31 15.69 15.40
N LYS A 275 22.22 16.40 15.07
CA LYS A 275 21.08 16.66 15.97
C LYS A 275 20.36 15.39 16.46
N LYS A 276 20.67 14.21 15.89
CA LYS A 276 20.17 12.94 16.41
C LYS A 276 20.94 12.47 17.64
N TYR A 277 22.20 12.90 17.78
CA TYR A 277 23.14 12.34 18.76
C TYR A 277 23.84 13.38 19.62
N HIS A 278 23.97 14.63 19.16
CA HIS A 278 24.80 15.67 19.76
C HIS A 278 24.13 17.05 19.72
N THR A 279 24.41 17.84 20.75
CA THR A 279 24.20 19.29 20.76
C THR A 279 25.37 20.00 21.47
N SER A 280 25.59 21.28 21.17
CA SER A 280 26.51 22.14 21.93
C SER A 280 25.75 23.28 22.61
N ILE A 281 26.18 23.60 23.84
CA ILE A 281 25.67 24.73 24.63
C ILE A 281 26.82 25.68 24.88
N GLN A 282 26.66 26.96 24.54
CA GLN A 282 27.67 27.97 24.87
C GLN A 282 27.64 28.29 26.36
N ILE A 283 28.78 28.14 27.01
CA ILE A 283 29.02 28.53 28.41
C ILE A 283 29.98 29.73 28.36
N GLY A 284 29.47 30.89 27.93
CA GLY A 284 30.24 32.14 27.80
C GLY A 284 30.61 32.50 26.36
N LYS A 285 31.48 33.52 26.19
CA LYS A 285 31.79 34.13 24.87
C LYS A 285 32.61 33.23 23.92
N THR A 286 33.35 32.26 24.45
CA THR A 286 34.28 31.41 23.65
C THR A 286 34.21 29.92 23.96
N ASN A 287 33.50 29.50 25.00
CA ASN A 287 33.51 28.11 25.47
C ASN A 287 32.18 27.43 25.16
N GLU A 288 32.25 26.24 24.57
CA GLU A 288 31.10 25.38 24.31
C GLU A 288 31.20 24.07 25.10
N THR A 289 30.10 23.63 25.68
CA THR A 289 29.96 22.30 26.30
C THR A 289 29.13 21.41 25.39
N HIS A 290 29.62 20.19 25.19
CA HIS A 290 28.96 19.20 24.35
C HIS A 290 28.12 18.23 25.18
N LYS A 291 26.90 17.97 24.69
CA LYS A 291 25.98 17.02 25.26
C LYS A 291 25.53 15.99 24.23
N TYR A 292 25.19 14.79 24.70
CA TYR A 292 24.90 13.62 23.88
C TYR A 292 23.61 12.94 24.32
N SER A 293 22.88 12.38 23.36
CA SER A 293 21.60 11.71 23.58
C SER A 293 21.76 10.27 24.10
N GLN A 294 20.72 9.74 24.75
CA GLN A 294 20.64 8.31 25.08
C GLN A 294 20.72 7.41 23.84
N LYS A 295 20.14 7.85 22.72
CA LYS A 295 20.17 7.12 21.46
C LYS A 295 21.59 6.89 20.94
N PHE A 296 22.51 7.82 21.22
CA PHE A 296 23.91 7.67 20.88
C PHE A 296 24.56 6.55 21.70
N VAL A 297 24.32 6.53 23.02
CA VAL A 297 24.78 5.48 23.92
C VAL A 297 24.31 4.11 23.44
N ASP A 298 23.02 3.97 23.17
CA ASP A 298 22.43 2.70 22.74
C ASP A 298 23.03 2.21 21.41
N SER A 299 23.25 3.13 20.47
CA SER A 299 23.88 2.84 19.18
C SER A 299 25.32 2.35 19.35
N VAL A 300 26.11 3.01 20.20
CA VAL A 300 27.50 2.61 20.47
C VAL A 300 27.54 1.25 21.17
N LYS A 301 26.70 1.01 22.18
CA LYS A 301 26.59 -0.29 22.86
C LYS A 301 26.22 -1.40 21.87
N ALA A 302 25.31 -1.14 20.94
CA ALA A 302 24.93 -2.11 19.89
C ALA A 302 26.08 -2.41 18.92
N VAL A 303 26.86 -1.41 18.52
CA VAL A 303 28.03 -1.58 17.64
C VAL A 303 29.12 -2.39 18.34
N LEU A 304 29.47 -2.05 19.59
CA LEU A 304 30.49 -2.77 20.35
C LEU A 304 30.08 -4.23 20.61
N LYS A 305 28.79 -4.49 20.86
CA LYS A 305 28.27 -5.85 21.01
C LYS A 305 28.33 -6.66 19.71
N ARG A 306 28.04 -6.02 18.57
CA ARG A 306 27.97 -6.68 17.26
C ARG A 306 29.35 -6.89 16.63
N TYR A 307 30.31 -6.02 16.92
CA TYR A 307 31.64 -6.03 16.33
C TYR A 307 32.71 -5.84 17.43
N PRO A 308 33.19 -6.94 18.05
CA PRO A 308 34.11 -6.87 19.19
C PRO A 308 35.46 -6.19 18.89
N ASN A 309 35.94 -6.30 17.64
CA ASN A 309 37.23 -5.70 17.22
C ASN A 309 37.10 -4.24 16.76
N TRP A 310 35.89 -3.73 16.61
CA TRP A 310 35.63 -2.42 16.00
C TRP A 310 36.27 -1.27 16.78
N LEU A 311 36.31 -1.37 18.11
CA LEU A 311 36.96 -0.38 18.96
C LEU A 311 38.48 -0.33 18.70
N THR A 312 39.13 -1.49 18.64
CA THR A 312 40.57 -1.62 18.41
C THR A 312 40.97 -1.12 17.01
N GLU A 313 40.16 -1.43 16.00
CA GLU A 313 40.30 -0.92 14.63
C GLU A 313 40.17 0.60 14.60
N THR A 314 39.12 1.13 15.25
CA THR A 314 38.85 2.57 15.33
C THR A 314 39.98 3.33 16.03
N ILE A 315 40.53 2.77 17.11
CA ILE A 315 41.70 3.33 17.80
C ILE A 315 42.93 3.37 16.89
N SER A 316 43.17 2.30 16.12
CA SER A 316 44.32 2.20 15.22
C SER A 316 44.21 3.21 14.08
N GLU A 317 43.03 3.36 13.48
CA GLU A 317 42.78 4.37 12.45
C GLU A 317 42.99 5.80 12.96
N TYR A 318 42.57 6.08 14.21
CA TYR A 318 42.72 7.40 14.81
C TYR A 318 44.18 7.76 15.08
N LYS A 319 45.05 6.77 15.39
CA LYS A 319 46.51 6.98 15.59
C LYS A 319 47.25 7.33 14.30
N CYS A 320 46.71 6.99 13.14
CA CYS A 320 47.31 7.28 11.83
C CYS A 320 46.94 8.67 11.29
N LYS A 321 46.33 9.52 12.11
CA LYS A 321 45.87 10.87 11.78
C LYS A 321 46.59 11.93 12.61
#